data_AF-Q010P7-F1
#
_entry.id   AF-Q010P7-F1
#
_cell.length_a   1.000
_cell.length_b   1.000
_cell.length_c   1.000
_cell.angle_alpha   90.00
_cell.angle_beta   90.00
_cell.angle_gamma   90.00
#
_symmetry.space_group_name_H-M   'P 1'
#
loop_
_entity.id
_entity.type
_entity.pdbx_description
1 polymer ?
#
loop_
_entity_poly.entity_id
_entity_poly.type
_entity_poly.pdbx_seq_one_letter_code
_entity_poly.pdbx_strand_id
1 'polypeptide(L)'
;MATPGWARTHASAVKGGSKSKASQGKKSKGRGPATVTISAKAERTTREHRETFLRAIAPSDVAEDALSEEELEAYEAKAKAYSREKMRAERAFAKDINEKIRIKMAAVEALPAGAVRDAAMVEDDELFPLKRKLPSYTPAIPGYYEEKQRLAEEAVSGGAALRK
;
A
#
# COMPACT_ATOMS: atom_id res chain seq x y z
N MET A 1 8.53 33.58 -39.12
CA MET A 1 8.30 34.82 -38.34
C MET A 1 8.36 34.47 -36.86
N ALA A 2 9.07 35.29 -36.09
CA ALA A 2 9.53 35.04 -34.72
C ALA A 2 8.44 35.20 -33.64
N THR A 3 8.67 34.57 -32.49
CA THR A 3 7.90 34.63 -31.23
C THR A 3 7.97 35.99 -30.53
N PRO A 4 7.00 36.31 -29.66
CA PRO A 4 7.27 36.98 -28.40
C PRO A 4 6.83 36.04 -27.24
N GLY A 5 7.56 35.82 -26.14
CA GLY A 5 8.58 36.65 -25.49
C GLY A 5 8.02 37.20 -24.19
N TRP A 6 8.07 36.43 -23.09
CA TRP A 6 7.96 36.98 -21.74
C TRP A 6 9.04 36.39 -20.83
N ALA A 7 10.16 37.11 -20.77
CA ALA A 7 11.22 36.91 -19.79
C ALA A 7 10.89 37.74 -18.55
N ARG A 8 10.87 37.11 -17.36
CA ARG A 8 10.91 37.82 -16.08
C ARG A 8 12.34 37.87 -15.59
N THR A 9 12.83 39.09 -15.47
CA THR A 9 14.10 39.53 -14.92
C THR A 9 14.24 39.14 -13.45
N HIS A 10 15.44 38.76 -13.04
CA HIS A 10 15.87 38.82 -11.64
C HIS A 10 17.21 39.55 -11.60
N ALA A 11 17.31 40.44 -10.63
CA ALA A 11 18.34 41.45 -10.49
C ALA A 11 19.76 40.87 -10.35
N SER A 12 20.71 41.66 -10.86
CA SER A 12 22.14 41.47 -10.84
C SER A 12 22.79 41.77 -9.48
N ALA A 13 23.82 40.96 -9.18
CA ALA A 13 25.08 41.30 -8.53
C ALA A 13 25.11 41.75 -7.05
N VAL A 14 25.75 40.92 -6.20
CA VAL A 14 26.86 41.38 -5.34
C VAL A 14 27.99 40.35 -5.39
N LYS A 15 29.17 40.82 -5.78
CA LYS A 15 30.44 40.09 -5.85
C LYS A 15 31.19 40.37 -4.54
N GLY A 16 31.40 39.35 -3.72
CA GLY A 16 32.22 39.43 -2.51
C GLY A 16 33.13 38.22 -2.44
N GLY A 17 34.38 38.38 -2.89
CA GLY A 17 35.38 37.32 -2.83
C GLY A 17 36.00 37.22 -1.44
N SER A 18 36.10 36.00 -0.93
CA SER A 18 37.23 35.61 -0.08
C SER A 18 37.56 34.14 -0.36
N LYS A 19 38.77 33.90 -0.84
CA LYS A 19 39.36 32.57 -0.98
C LYS A 19 39.92 32.18 0.39
N SER A 20 39.36 31.15 1.02
CA SER A 20 40.08 30.39 2.05
C SER A 20 40.32 28.97 1.53
N LYS A 21 41.58 28.58 1.56
CA LYS A 21 42.12 27.29 1.14
C LYS A 21 42.02 26.33 2.33
N ALA A 22 41.67 25.08 2.04
CA ALA A 22 41.86 23.88 2.86
C ALA A 22 40.89 23.58 4.02
N SER A 23 39.88 22.74 3.74
CA SER A 23 39.89 21.36 4.25
C SER A 23 39.01 20.51 3.33
N GLN A 24 39.54 19.42 2.80
CA GLN A 24 38.79 18.49 1.95
C GLN A 24 37.80 17.70 2.82
N GLY A 25 36.63 18.27 3.07
CA GLY A 25 35.45 17.53 3.49
C GLY A 25 34.90 16.74 2.30
N LYS A 26 34.84 15.40 2.43
CA LYS A 26 34.20 14.48 1.48
C LYS A 26 32.83 15.03 1.08
N LYS A 27 32.66 15.37 -0.21
CA LYS A 27 31.37 15.74 -0.80
C LYS A 27 30.40 14.57 -0.67
N SER A 28 29.45 14.66 0.26
CA SER A 28 28.25 13.82 0.23
C SER A 28 27.44 14.21 -1.00
N LYS A 29 27.48 13.37 -2.05
CA LYS A 29 26.63 13.55 -3.23
C LYS A 29 25.16 13.51 -2.79
N GLY A 30 24.42 14.53 -3.24
CA GLY A 30 23.01 14.71 -2.94
C GLY A 30 22.17 13.49 -3.32
N ARG A 31 21.26 13.13 -2.41
CA ARG A 31 20.34 12.00 -2.54
C ARG A 31 19.03 12.54 -3.09
N GLY A 32 18.74 12.20 -4.36
CA GLY A 32 17.39 12.28 -4.93
C GLY A 32 16.44 11.32 -4.22
N PRO A 33 15.15 11.29 -4.60
CA PRO A 33 14.10 10.67 -3.79
C PRO A 33 14.39 9.18 -3.56
N ALA A 34 14.50 8.81 -2.27
CA ALA A 34 14.44 7.46 -1.72
C ALA A 34 15.27 6.36 -2.43
N THR A 35 16.59 6.54 -2.55
CA THR A 35 17.47 5.36 -2.64
C THR A 35 17.41 4.64 -1.30
N VAL A 36 16.71 3.52 -1.18
CA VAL A 36 16.77 2.66 0.00
C VAL A 36 18.25 2.40 0.31
N THR A 37 18.72 2.74 1.51
CA THR A 37 20.09 2.43 1.92
C THR A 37 20.18 0.92 2.12
N ILE A 38 20.65 0.23 1.09
CA ILE A 38 20.95 -1.19 1.18
C ILE A 38 22.12 -1.31 2.16
N SER A 39 21.97 -2.14 3.19
CA SER A 39 23.05 -2.35 4.14
C SER A 39 24.25 -2.99 3.42
N ALA A 40 25.48 -2.64 3.81
CA ALA A 40 26.68 -3.24 3.21
C ALA A 40 26.70 -4.78 3.30
N LYS A 41 26.05 -5.34 4.33
CA LYS A 41 25.83 -6.79 4.46
C LYS A 41 24.90 -7.32 3.37
N ALA A 42 23.79 -6.64 3.11
CA ALA A 42 22.86 -7.00 2.04
C ALA A 42 23.53 -6.90 0.65
N GLU A 43 24.30 -5.84 0.38
CA GLU A 43 25.07 -5.69 -0.88
C GLU A 43 26.10 -6.81 -1.08
N ARG A 44 26.74 -7.23 0.01
CA ARG A 44 27.70 -8.34 -0.02
C ARG A 44 26.99 -9.66 -0.34
N THR A 45 25.89 -9.96 0.36
CA THR A 45 25.14 -11.21 0.14
C THR A 45 24.49 -11.27 -1.25
N THR A 46 24.01 -10.14 -1.78
CA THR A 46 23.45 -10.11 -3.14
C THR A 46 24.52 -10.26 -4.21
N ARG A 47 25.74 -9.80 -3.96
CA ARG A 47 26.89 -10.01 -4.84
C ARG A 47 27.41 -11.45 -4.78
N GLU A 48 27.50 -12.03 -3.59
CA GLU A 48 27.95 -13.41 -3.36
C GLU A 48 26.96 -14.44 -3.92
N HIS A 49 25.65 -14.21 -3.78
CA HIS A 49 24.59 -15.10 -4.27
C HIS A 49 23.90 -14.60 -5.54
N ARG A 50 24.58 -13.72 -6.30
CA ARG A 50 24.01 -13.07 -7.49
C ARG A 50 23.44 -14.09 -8.48
N GLU A 51 24.18 -15.17 -8.73
CA GLU A 51 23.76 -16.23 -9.65
C GLU A 51 22.52 -16.97 -9.14
N THR A 52 22.40 -17.18 -7.82
CA THR A 52 21.22 -17.80 -7.21
C THR A 52 19.98 -16.90 -7.37
N PHE A 53 20.14 -15.59 -7.15
CA PHE A 53 19.06 -14.63 -7.38
C PHE A 53 18.66 -14.56 -8.84
N LEU A 54 19.63 -14.52 -9.76
CA LEU A 54 19.37 -14.52 -11.19
C LEU A 54 18.68 -15.82 -11.64
N ARG A 55 19.09 -16.97 -11.07
CA ARG A 55 18.45 -18.27 -11.33
C ARG A 55 17.02 -18.36 -10.81
N ALA A 56 16.70 -17.72 -9.68
CA ALA A 56 15.35 -17.71 -9.13
C ALA A 56 14.36 -16.88 -9.96
N ILE A 57 14.87 -15.87 -10.68
CA ILE A 57 14.08 -15.00 -11.56
C ILE A 57 14.07 -15.54 -12.99
N ALA A 58 15.10 -16.29 -13.37
CA ALA A 58 15.16 -16.92 -14.69
C ALA A 58 13.90 -17.78 -14.89
N PRO A 59 13.23 -17.65 -16.06
CA PRO A 59 12.09 -18.49 -16.38
C PRO A 59 12.53 -19.95 -16.28
N SER A 60 11.89 -20.71 -15.40
CA SER A 60 12.04 -22.16 -15.40
C SER A 60 11.22 -22.70 -16.56
N ASP A 61 11.82 -23.55 -17.38
CA ASP A 61 11.10 -24.34 -18.38
C ASP A 61 10.22 -25.35 -17.64
N VAL A 62 9.02 -24.92 -17.24
CA VAL A 62 7.98 -25.82 -16.78
C VAL A 62 7.46 -26.51 -18.02
N ALA A 63 7.52 -27.85 -18.06
CA ALA A 63 6.96 -28.59 -19.17
C ALA A 63 5.48 -28.20 -19.34
N GLU A 64 5.09 -27.80 -20.54
CA GLU A 64 3.68 -27.58 -20.85
C GLU A 64 2.95 -28.92 -20.69
N ASP A 65 2.00 -28.98 -19.76
CA ASP A 65 1.17 -30.17 -19.60
C ASP A 65 0.37 -30.36 -20.90
N ALA A 66 0.73 -31.38 -21.68
CA ALA A 66 -0.03 -31.79 -22.86
C ALA A 66 -1.32 -32.48 -22.39
N LEU A 67 -2.31 -31.67 -22.04
CA LEU A 67 -3.64 -32.11 -21.67
C LEU A 67 -4.27 -32.86 -22.84
N SER A 68 -4.88 -34.01 -22.55
CA SER A 68 -5.73 -34.68 -23.53
C SER A 68 -6.97 -33.82 -23.85
N GLU A 69 -7.58 -34.03 -25.03
CA GLU A 69 -8.76 -33.26 -25.45
C GLU A 69 -9.92 -33.38 -24.43
N GLU A 70 -10.11 -34.57 -23.85
CA GLU A 70 -11.12 -34.81 -22.81
C GLU A 70 -10.84 -34.03 -21.51
N GLU A 71 -9.57 -33.92 -21.11
CA GLU A 71 -9.19 -33.13 -19.95
C GLU A 71 -9.39 -31.64 -20.21
N LEU A 72 -9.05 -31.16 -21.40
CA LEU A 72 -9.23 -29.76 -21.78
C LEU A 72 -10.72 -29.36 -21.74
N GLU A 73 -11.61 -30.18 -22.28
CA GLU A 73 -13.06 -29.96 -22.18
C GLU A 73 -13.55 -29.94 -20.72
N ALA A 74 -13.05 -30.85 -19.87
CA ALA A 74 -13.38 -30.89 -18.46
C ALA A 74 -12.89 -29.64 -17.71
N TYR A 75 -11.70 -29.14 -18.03
CA TYR A 75 -11.17 -27.88 -17.47
C TYR A 75 -12.00 -26.68 -17.91
N GLU A 76 -12.39 -26.61 -19.18
CA GLU A 76 -13.25 -25.55 -19.68
C GLU A 76 -14.62 -25.54 -18.97
N ALA A 77 -15.22 -26.71 -18.79
CA ALA A 77 -16.48 -26.85 -18.07
C ALA A 77 -16.35 -26.35 -16.61
N LYS A 78 -15.28 -26.76 -15.91
CA LYS A 78 -14.99 -26.30 -14.54
C LYS A 78 -14.75 -24.79 -14.49
N ALA A 79 -13.99 -24.23 -15.42
CA ALA A 79 -13.73 -22.79 -15.49
C ALA A 79 -15.01 -21.98 -15.74
N LYS A 80 -15.88 -22.44 -16.65
CA LYS A 80 -17.19 -21.83 -16.91
C LYS A 80 -18.08 -21.90 -15.66
N ALA A 81 -18.10 -23.03 -14.96
CA ALA A 81 -18.85 -23.19 -13.71
C ALA A 81 -18.35 -22.22 -12.61
N TYR A 82 -17.04 -22.20 -12.37
CA TYR A 82 -16.41 -21.28 -11.42
C TYR A 82 -16.73 -19.82 -11.74
N SER A 83 -16.63 -19.43 -13.01
CA SER A 83 -16.96 -18.06 -13.45
C SER A 83 -18.42 -17.71 -13.15
N ARG A 84 -19.36 -18.62 -13.42
CA ARG A 84 -20.79 -18.42 -13.10
C ARG A 84 -21.02 -18.24 -11.60
N GLU A 85 -20.38 -19.06 -10.77
CA GLU A 85 -20.49 -18.96 -9.31
C GLU A 85 -19.89 -17.68 -8.77
N LYS A 86 -18.70 -17.29 -9.24
CA LYS A 86 -18.06 -16.03 -8.86
C LYS A 86 -18.93 -14.83 -9.23
N MET A 87 -19.50 -14.81 -10.43
CA MET A 87 -20.42 -13.75 -10.85
C MET A 87 -21.75 -13.76 -10.07
N ARG A 88 -22.19 -14.91 -9.55
CA ARG A 88 -23.35 -14.98 -8.66
C ARG A 88 -23.02 -14.36 -7.30
N ALA A 89 -21.87 -14.70 -6.73
CA ALA A 89 -21.40 -14.14 -5.46
C ALA A 89 -21.24 -12.61 -5.54
N GLU A 90 -20.65 -12.12 -6.63
CA GLU A 90 -20.47 -10.68 -6.86
C GLU A 90 -21.80 -9.93 -6.94
N ARG A 91 -22.78 -10.47 -7.68
CA ARG A 91 -24.12 -9.86 -7.76
C ARG A 91 -24.83 -9.86 -6.40
N ALA A 92 -24.66 -10.91 -5.60
CA ALA A 92 -25.21 -10.97 -4.26
C ALA A 92 -24.57 -9.91 -3.34
N PHE A 93 -23.25 -9.75 -3.41
CA PHE A 93 -22.52 -8.72 -2.69
C PHE A 93 -22.96 -7.31 -3.09
N ALA A 94 -23.04 -7.02 -4.39
CA ALA A 94 -23.50 -5.73 -4.89
C ALA A 94 -24.93 -5.39 -4.43
N LYS A 95 -25.83 -6.39 -4.43
CA LYS A 95 -27.20 -6.23 -3.93
C LYS A 95 -27.21 -5.88 -2.43
N ASP A 96 -26.43 -6.60 -1.63
CA ASP A 96 -26.32 -6.36 -0.18
C ASP A 96 -25.78 -4.96 0.13
N ILE A 97 -24.73 -4.52 -0.58
CA ILE A 97 -24.18 -3.17 -0.42
C ILE A 97 -25.22 -2.09 -0.79
N ASN A 98 -25.91 -2.25 -1.92
CA ASN A 98 -26.94 -1.29 -2.34
C ASN A 98 -28.09 -1.20 -1.33
N GLU A 99 -28.50 -2.33 -0.76
CA GLU A 99 -29.54 -2.35 0.28
C GLU A 99 -29.07 -1.64 1.56
N LYS A 100 -27.84 -1.88 2.00
CA LYS A 100 -27.23 -1.17 3.13
C LYS A 100 -27.17 0.33 2.91
N ILE A 101 -26.83 0.78 1.69
CA ILE A 101 -26.84 2.20 1.33
C ILE A 101 -28.26 2.77 1.41
N ARG A 102 -29.25 2.09 0.82
CA ARG A 102 -30.65 2.52 0.86
C ARG A 102 -31.15 2.67 2.30
N ILE A 103 -30.92 1.65 3.14
CA ILE A 103 -31.33 1.66 4.55
C ILE A 103 -30.60 2.77 5.31
N LYS A 104 -29.28 2.96 5.08
CA LYS A 104 -28.51 4.04 5.70
C LYS A 104 -29.11 5.41 5.39
N MET A 105 -29.45 5.67 4.12
CA MET A 105 -30.03 6.95 3.70
C MET A 105 -31.42 7.17 4.32
N ALA A 106 -32.28 6.14 4.31
CA ALA A 106 -33.59 6.21 4.95
C ALA A 106 -33.50 6.45 6.47
N ALA A 107 -32.51 5.85 7.13
CA ALA A 107 -32.27 6.07 8.55
C ALA A 107 -31.82 7.51 8.85
N VAL A 108 -30.95 8.09 8.01
CA VAL A 108 -30.55 9.50 8.14
C VAL A 108 -31.73 10.45 7.92
N GLU A 109 -32.61 10.15 6.96
CA GLU A 109 -33.83 10.93 6.73
C GLU A 109 -34.81 10.85 7.91
N ALA A 110 -34.88 9.70 8.59
CA ALA A 110 -35.72 9.52 9.77
C ALA A 110 -35.20 10.27 11.03
N LEU A 111 -33.94 10.71 11.05
CA LEU A 111 -33.40 11.52 12.16
C LEU A 111 -34.11 12.88 12.24
N PRO A 112 -34.24 13.49 13.43
CA PRO A 112 -34.80 14.83 13.56
C PRO A 112 -34.00 15.86 12.75
N ALA A 113 -34.69 16.79 12.11
CA ALA A 113 -34.06 17.85 11.33
C ALA A 113 -33.20 18.77 12.22
N GLY A 114 -32.08 19.25 11.67
CA GLY A 114 -31.11 20.12 12.35
C GLY A 114 -29.82 19.40 12.70
N ALA A 115 -29.18 19.82 13.80
CA ALA A 115 -27.79 19.48 14.13
C ALA A 115 -27.46 17.98 14.11
N VAL A 116 -28.40 17.11 14.50
CA VAL A 116 -28.17 15.66 14.56
C VAL A 116 -28.09 15.06 13.15
N ARG A 117 -28.98 15.47 12.24
CA ARG A 117 -28.96 15.02 10.85
C ARG A 117 -27.75 15.59 10.11
N ASP A 118 -27.43 16.86 10.35
CA ASP A 118 -26.29 17.52 9.73
C ASP A 118 -24.96 16.88 10.16
N ALA A 119 -24.80 16.57 11.45
CA ALA A 119 -23.62 15.87 11.96
C ALA A 119 -23.47 14.45 11.37
N ALA A 120 -24.58 13.74 11.13
CA ALA A 120 -24.54 12.40 10.54
C ALA A 120 -24.13 12.38 9.05
N MET A 121 -24.17 13.53 8.37
CA MET A 121 -23.76 13.67 6.97
C MET A 121 -22.28 14.06 6.81
N VAL A 122 -21.60 14.39 7.92
CA VAL A 122 -20.16 14.68 7.91
C VAL A 122 -19.38 13.39 7.63
N GLU A 123 -18.37 13.48 6.78
CA GLU A 123 -17.48 12.37 6.47
C GLU A 123 -16.63 12.02 7.70
N ASP A 124 -16.52 10.72 8.00
CA ASP A 124 -15.72 10.20 9.10
C ASP A 124 -14.32 9.82 8.58
N ASP A 125 -13.32 10.58 8.99
CA ASP A 125 -11.90 10.38 8.65
C ASP A 125 -11.17 9.48 9.68
N GLU A 126 -11.88 8.93 10.68
CA GLU A 126 -11.26 8.05 11.66
C GLU A 126 -10.73 6.76 11.02
N LEU A 127 -9.50 6.40 11.37
CA LEU A 127 -8.89 5.16 10.91
C LEU A 127 -9.58 3.97 11.58
N PHE A 128 -9.67 2.86 10.84
CA PHE A 128 -10.11 1.60 11.44
C PHE A 128 -9.27 1.26 12.67
N PRO A 129 -9.89 0.76 13.76
CA PRO A 129 -9.17 0.42 14.97
C PRO A 129 -8.15 -0.68 14.68
N LEU A 130 -6.91 -0.52 15.19
CA LEU A 130 -5.82 -1.49 15.01
C LEU A 130 -6.17 -2.89 15.58
N LYS A 131 -7.20 -2.98 16.42
CA LYS A 131 -7.74 -4.25 16.94
C LYS A 131 -8.45 -5.09 15.89
N ARG A 132 -8.91 -4.49 14.78
CA ARG A 132 -9.66 -5.20 13.74
C ARG A 132 -8.72 -6.10 12.94
N LYS A 133 -8.89 -7.42 13.10
CA LYS A 133 -8.07 -8.43 12.41
C LYS A 133 -8.73 -8.90 11.12
N LEU A 134 -7.89 -9.27 10.17
CA LEU A 134 -8.34 -10.11 9.07
C LEU A 134 -8.59 -11.53 9.59
N PRO A 135 -9.59 -12.24 9.05
CA PRO A 135 -9.81 -13.65 9.38
C PRO A 135 -8.54 -14.46 9.12
N SER A 136 -8.14 -15.30 10.08
CA SER A 136 -7.04 -16.25 9.94
C SER A 136 -7.57 -17.64 9.61
N TYR A 137 -6.79 -18.43 8.87
CA TYR A 137 -7.17 -19.82 8.55
C TYR A 137 -7.33 -20.70 9.79
N THR A 138 -6.50 -20.47 10.82
CA THR A 138 -6.60 -21.12 12.12
C THR A 138 -6.98 -20.08 13.18
N PRO A 139 -7.92 -20.39 14.10
CA PRO A 139 -8.27 -19.48 15.17
C PRO A 139 -7.08 -19.29 16.11
N ALA A 140 -7.01 -18.12 16.73
CA ALA A 140 -5.99 -17.79 17.71
C ALA A 140 -6.12 -18.65 18.97
N ILE A 141 -4.98 -18.94 19.61
CA ILE A 141 -4.96 -19.47 20.98
C ILE A 141 -5.58 -18.42 21.91
N PRO A 142 -6.54 -18.78 22.79
CA PRO A 142 -7.11 -17.85 23.76
C PRO A 142 -6.02 -17.15 24.59
N GLY A 143 -6.17 -15.84 24.83
CA GLY A 143 -5.27 -15.02 25.65
C GLY A 143 -3.94 -14.58 25.00
N TYR A 144 -3.37 -15.36 24.08
CA TYR A 144 -2.03 -15.06 23.50
C TYR A 144 -1.96 -13.72 22.76
N TYR A 145 -3.05 -13.35 22.07
CA TYR A 145 -3.07 -12.14 21.26
C TYR A 145 -3.41 -10.88 22.04
N GLU A 146 -4.18 -11.01 23.12
CA GLU A 146 -4.60 -9.88 23.96
C GLU A 146 -3.39 -9.22 24.62
N GLU A 147 -2.43 -10.04 25.08
CA GLU A 147 -1.17 -9.58 25.67
C GLU A 147 -0.29 -8.82 24.66
N LYS A 148 -0.12 -9.37 23.45
CA LYS A 148 0.66 -8.70 22.38
C LYS A 148 0.00 -7.42 21.89
N GLN A 149 -1.34 -7.38 21.83
CA GLN A 149 -2.07 -6.18 21.43
C GLN A 149 -1.98 -5.09 22.48
N ARG A 150 -2.07 -5.43 23.77
CA ARG A 150 -1.85 -4.47 24.86
C ARG A 150 -0.48 -3.80 24.75
N LEU A 151 0.58 -4.58 24.49
CA LEU A 151 1.94 -4.05 24.30
C LEU A 151 2.07 -3.15 23.06
N ALA A 152 1.39 -3.50 21.97
CA ALA A 152 1.40 -2.68 20.76
C ALA A 152 0.62 -1.37 20.93
N GLU A 153 -0.51 -1.40 21.65
CA GLU A 153 -1.30 -0.21 21.99
C GLU A 153 -0.53 0.74 22.91
N GLU A 154 0.20 0.20 23.90
CA GLU A 154 1.10 0.98 24.75
C GLU A 154 2.21 1.65 23.93
N ALA A 155 2.78 0.97 22.94
CA ALA A 155 3.82 1.53 22.08
C ALA A 155 3.31 2.67 21.17
N VAL A 156 2.07 2.60 20.71
CA VAL A 156 1.45 3.64 19.86
C VAL A 156 0.94 4.82 20.70
N SER A 157 0.29 4.55 21.84
CA SER A 157 -0.21 5.59 22.75
C SER A 157 0.90 6.30 23.54
N GLY A 158 2.04 5.63 23.79
CA GLY A 158 3.16 6.17 24.55
C GLY A 158 4.11 7.11 23.78
N GLY A 159 3.93 7.34 22.48
CA GLY A 159 4.73 8.32 21.71
C GLY A 159 6.25 8.08 21.70
N ALA A 160 6.72 6.89 22.10
CA ALA A 160 8.14 6.58 22.25
C ALA A 160 8.84 6.28 20.91
N ALA A 161 8.08 5.87 19.87
CA ALA A 161 8.63 5.56 18.55
C ALA A 161 9.02 6.80 17.72
N LEU A 162 8.60 8.01 18.12
CA LEU A 162 8.91 9.28 17.43
C LEU A 162 10.08 10.05 18.08
N ARG A 163 10.76 9.48 19.07
CA ARG A 163 11.93 10.08 19.74
C ARG A 163 13.14 9.14 19.72
N LYS A 164 13.74 8.94 18.55
CA LYS A 164 15.14 8.51 18.42
C LYS A 164 15.79 9.18 17.22
#